data_AF-A0AAW5N3Q5-F1
#
_entry.id   AF-A0AAW5N3Q5-F1
#
_cell.length_a   1.000
_cell.length_b   1.000
_cell.length_c   1.000
_cell.angle_alpha   90.00
_cell.angle_beta   90.00
_cell.angle_gamma   90.00
#
_symmetry.space_group_name_H-M   'P 1'
#
loop_
_entity.id
_entity.type
_entity.pdbx_description
1 polymer ?
#
loop_
_entity_poly.entity_id
_entity_poly.type
_entity_poly.pdbx_seq_one_letter_code
_entity_poly.pdbx_strand_id
1 'polypeptide(L)'
;MKRLIRLSMAASALTVILLLVSSMQSQSLKASSNENIKIEKSMRQERKKASDDANMQKSDKDLATRVIETGTKVTLHFGETAIPATIGNTSAAKALLSKLPLHVNVSRYEFDLCGTMHPALPYKEDEKRYGWLNGDINFVPDGNWFTILIGHEEESEAYGEQVNLGKVDCRLSEIEKLHGSFSVRIELANQ
;
A
#
# COMPACT_ATOMS: atom_id res chain seq x y z
N MET A 1 -69.79 -25.53 48.36
CA MET A 1 -69.41 -25.21 46.96
C MET A 1 -68.94 -23.76 46.88
N LYS A 2 -67.76 -23.55 46.29
CA LYS A 2 -67.18 -22.28 45.80
C LYS A 2 -66.89 -21.17 46.83
N ARG A 3 -65.61 -20.80 46.94
CA ARG A 3 -65.18 -19.45 46.51
C ARG A 3 -63.73 -19.49 46.03
N LEU A 4 -63.57 -18.95 44.82
CA LEU A 4 -62.39 -18.96 43.99
C LEU A 4 -61.32 -18.00 44.50
N ILE A 5 -60.09 -18.44 44.28
CA ILE A 5 -58.84 -17.69 44.19
C ILE A 5 -59.02 -16.50 43.23
N ARG A 6 -58.64 -15.29 43.66
CA ARG A 6 -58.29 -14.19 42.76
C ARG A 6 -56.79 -13.93 42.90
N LEU A 7 -56.00 -14.58 42.04
CA LEU A 7 -54.59 -14.24 41.83
C LEU A 7 -54.54 -13.11 40.80
N SER A 8 -53.97 -11.98 41.22
CA SER A 8 -53.78 -10.77 40.43
C SER A 8 -52.82 -11.01 39.25
N MET A 9 -53.29 -10.83 38.01
CA MET A 9 -52.45 -10.72 36.82
C MET A 9 -51.74 -9.36 36.83
N ALA A 10 -50.48 -9.30 37.27
CA ALA A 10 -49.66 -8.09 37.19
C ALA A 10 -48.19 -8.37 36.83
N ALA A 11 -47.90 -9.50 36.17
CA ALA A 11 -46.53 -9.92 35.85
C ALA A 11 -46.22 -10.04 34.34
N SER A 12 -47.12 -9.61 33.45
CA SER A 12 -46.97 -9.85 32.00
C SER A 12 -46.54 -8.64 31.17
N ALA A 13 -46.71 -7.40 31.65
CA ALA A 13 -46.37 -6.21 30.85
C ALA A 13 -44.89 -5.81 30.94
N LEU A 14 -44.27 -5.91 32.13
CA LEU A 14 -42.91 -5.43 32.36
C LEU A 14 -41.84 -6.31 31.66
N THR A 15 -42.06 -7.62 31.63
CA THR A 15 -41.16 -8.59 30.99
C THR A 15 -41.17 -8.49 29.46
N VAL A 16 -42.34 -8.17 28.88
CA VAL A 16 -42.49 -7.95 27.43
C VAL A 16 -41.75 -6.66 27.01
N ILE A 17 -41.86 -5.59 27.81
CA ILE A 17 -41.14 -4.33 27.54
C ILE A 17 -39.62 -4.55 27.58
N LEU A 18 -39.08 -5.29 28.57
CA LEU A 18 -37.65 -5.54 28.68
C LEU A 18 -37.09 -6.39 27.51
N LEU A 19 -37.87 -7.35 27.01
CA LEU A 19 -37.52 -8.15 25.82
C LEU A 19 -37.55 -7.33 24.53
N LEU A 20 -38.50 -6.40 24.39
CA LEU A 20 -38.57 -5.51 23.23
C LEU A 20 -37.38 -4.52 23.21
N VAL A 21 -37.02 -3.94 24.35
CA VAL A 21 -35.89 -2.99 24.45
C VAL A 21 -34.55 -3.67 24.13
N SER A 22 -34.32 -4.88 24.63
CA SER A 22 -33.09 -5.64 24.35
C SER A 22 -32.98 -6.11 22.89
N SER A 23 -34.11 -6.48 22.27
CA SER A 23 -34.19 -6.77 20.83
C SER A 23 -33.87 -5.54 19.97
N MET A 24 -34.42 -4.37 20.33
CA MET A 24 -34.18 -3.10 19.62
C MET A 24 -32.72 -2.65 19.71
N GLN A 25 -32.07 -2.76 20.88
CA GLN A 25 -30.64 -2.47 21.03
C GLN A 25 -29.76 -3.42 20.21
N SER A 26 -30.08 -4.72 20.20
CA SER A 26 -29.35 -5.71 19.41
C SER A 26 -29.48 -5.48 17.91
N GLN A 27 -30.64 -5.04 17.43
CA GLN A 27 -30.86 -4.69 16.02
C GLN A 27 -30.12 -3.42 15.63
N SER A 28 -30.11 -2.40 16.49
CA SER A 28 -29.35 -1.15 16.27
C SER A 28 -27.85 -1.39 16.16
N LEU A 29 -27.27 -2.22 17.04
CA LEU A 29 -25.85 -2.60 16.98
C LEU A 29 -25.51 -3.37 15.70
N LYS A 30 -26.36 -4.32 15.29
CA LYS A 30 -26.17 -5.09 14.03
C LYS A 30 -26.31 -4.22 12.78
N ALA A 31 -27.20 -3.23 12.80
CA ALA A 31 -27.36 -2.29 11.71
C ALA A 31 -26.12 -1.38 11.58
N SER A 32 -25.62 -0.85 12.69
CA SER A 32 -24.39 -0.03 12.72
C SER A 32 -23.15 -0.83 12.28
N SER A 33 -23.01 -2.09 12.71
CA SER A 33 -21.90 -2.94 12.25
C SER A 33 -21.99 -3.25 10.75
N ASN A 34 -23.19 -3.50 10.23
CA ASN A 34 -23.39 -3.78 8.81
C ASN A 34 -23.16 -2.55 7.93
N GLU A 35 -23.54 -1.35 8.40
CA GLU A 35 -23.21 -0.10 7.71
C GLU A 35 -21.71 0.16 7.69
N ASN A 36 -20.99 -0.04 8.80
CA ASN A 36 -19.54 0.11 8.83
C ASN A 36 -18.85 -0.88 7.88
N ILE A 37 -19.27 -2.15 7.85
CA ILE A 37 -18.75 -3.15 6.91
C ILE A 37 -19.08 -2.77 5.46
N LYS A 38 -20.25 -2.17 5.19
CA LYS A 38 -20.65 -1.73 3.86
C LYS A 38 -19.86 -0.51 3.41
N ILE A 39 -19.60 0.45 4.30
CA ILE A 39 -18.76 1.62 4.05
C ILE A 39 -17.31 1.18 3.82
N GLU A 40 -16.75 0.31 4.65
CA GLU A 40 -15.41 -0.24 4.44
C GLU A 40 -15.29 -1.03 3.13
N LYS A 41 -16.32 -1.82 2.76
CA LYS A 41 -16.36 -2.51 1.46
C LYS A 41 -16.51 -1.56 0.28
N SER A 42 -17.35 -0.53 0.40
CA SER A 42 -17.54 0.52 -0.60
C SER A 42 -16.25 1.32 -0.81
N MET A 43 -15.57 1.69 0.28
CA MET A 43 -14.26 2.36 0.24
C MET A 43 -13.16 1.43 -0.28
N ARG A 44 -13.19 0.12 0.02
CA ARG A 44 -12.28 -0.86 -0.59
C ARG A 44 -12.45 -0.97 -2.10
N GLN A 45 -13.65 -0.72 -2.63
CA GLN A 45 -13.95 -0.70 -4.06
C GLN A 45 -13.51 0.60 -4.77
N GLU A 46 -13.12 1.65 -4.04
CA GLU A 46 -12.71 2.95 -4.61
C GLU A 46 -11.20 3.22 -4.60
N ARG A 47 -10.37 2.29 -4.09
CA ARG A 47 -8.91 2.51 -3.96
C ARG A 47 -8.17 2.02 -5.19
N LYS A 48 -7.47 2.94 -5.87
CA LYS A 48 -6.67 2.63 -7.06
C LYS A 48 -5.44 1.78 -6.68
N LYS A 49 -5.30 0.64 -7.32
CA LYS A 49 -4.22 -0.33 -7.11
C LYS A 49 -3.01 0.01 -7.98
N ALA A 50 -1.85 -0.51 -7.63
CA ALA A 50 -0.62 -0.33 -8.41
C ALA A 50 -0.68 -1.00 -9.79
N SER A 51 -1.50 -2.04 -9.92
CA SER A 51 -1.82 -2.73 -11.17
C SER A 51 -2.85 -1.99 -12.02
N ASP A 52 -3.65 -1.09 -11.43
CA ASP A 52 -4.66 -0.34 -12.17
C ASP A 52 -4.00 0.64 -13.15
N ASP A 53 -4.38 0.54 -14.42
CA ASP A 53 -3.84 1.32 -15.54
C ASP A 53 -2.32 1.15 -15.77
N ALA A 54 -1.68 0.17 -15.13
CA ALA A 54 -0.27 -0.12 -15.33
C ALA A 54 -0.07 -0.95 -16.61
N ASN A 55 0.87 -0.54 -17.46
CA ASN A 55 1.42 -1.45 -18.47
C ASN A 55 2.28 -2.50 -17.74
N MET A 56 2.00 -3.79 -17.97
CA MET A 56 2.61 -4.89 -17.23
C MET A 56 3.10 -5.98 -18.18
N GLN A 57 4.29 -6.50 -17.90
CA GLN A 57 4.79 -7.73 -18.49
C GLN A 57 4.56 -8.89 -17.51
N LYS A 58 4.22 -10.07 -18.04
CA LYS A 58 4.07 -11.31 -17.26
C LYS A 58 4.88 -12.47 -17.85
N SER A 59 5.70 -12.18 -18.86
CA SER A 59 6.42 -13.19 -19.65
C SER A 59 7.73 -13.62 -18.98
N ASP A 60 8.41 -12.72 -18.26
CA ASP A 60 9.62 -13.03 -17.51
C ASP A 60 9.45 -12.57 -16.06
N LYS A 61 9.24 -13.53 -15.15
CA LYS A 61 9.02 -13.26 -13.72
C LYS A 61 10.26 -12.72 -13.01
N ASP A 62 11.44 -12.86 -13.61
CA ASP A 62 12.68 -12.37 -13.02
C ASP A 62 12.94 -10.91 -13.40
N LEU A 63 12.08 -10.29 -14.22
CA LEU A 63 12.13 -8.86 -14.53
C LEU A 63 11.04 -8.13 -13.76
N ALA A 64 11.21 -6.81 -13.63
CA ALA A 64 10.16 -5.96 -13.08
C ALA A 64 8.83 -6.16 -13.84
N THR A 65 7.73 -6.29 -13.10
CA THR A 65 6.40 -6.51 -13.68
C THR A 65 5.90 -5.26 -14.42
N ARG A 66 6.17 -4.06 -13.88
CA ARG A 66 5.81 -2.80 -14.54
C ARG A 66 6.62 -2.61 -15.83
N VAL A 67 5.99 -2.09 -16.86
CA VAL A 67 6.65 -1.61 -18.08
C VAL A 67 6.58 -0.09 -18.12
N ILE A 68 7.73 0.56 -18.21
CA ILE A 68 7.86 2.01 -18.43
C ILE A 68 8.60 2.19 -19.76
N GLU A 69 7.84 2.44 -20.82
CA GLU A 69 8.39 2.63 -22.17
C GLU A 69 9.15 3.95 -22.31
N THR A 70 8.66 4.99 -21.62
CA THR A 70 9.24 6.34 -21.64
C THR A 70 9.51 6.80 -20.21
N GLY A 71 10.77 7.07 -19.89
CA GLY A 71 11.22 7.51 -18.58
C GLY A 71 12.69 7.90 -18.58
N THR A 72 13.15 8.50 -17.49
CA THR A 72 14.54 8.93 -17.34
C THR A 72 15.37 7.76 -16.81
N LYS A 73 16.42 7.40 -17.54
CA LYS A 73 17.36 6.36 -17.11
C LYS A 73 18.26 6.88 -16.01
N VAL A 74 18.38 6.10 -14.94
CA VAL A 74 19.23 6.39 -13.78
C VAL A 74 20.03 5.14 -13.42
N THR A 75 21.10 5.35 -12.64
CA THR A 75 21.85 4.27 -12.03
C THR A 75 21.79 4.41 -10.51
N LEU A 76 21.45 3.32 -9.83
CA LEU A 76 21.47 3.21 -8.37
C LEU A 76 22.73 2.44 -7.98
N HIS A 77 23.64 3.09 -7.27
CA HIS A 77 24.91 2.51 -6.84
C HIS A 77 24.81 2.02 -5.40
N PHE A 78 24.88 0.70 -5.23
CA PHE A 78 24.94 -0.02 -3.96
C PHE A 78 26.39 -0.43 -3.68
N GLY A 79 27.19 0.52 -3.18
CA GLY A 79 28.65 0.33 -3.13
C GLY A 79 29.22 0.23 -4.54
N GLU A 80 29.85 -0.90 -4.86
CA GLU A 80 30.41 -1.18 -6.19
C GLU A 80 29.37 -1.76 -7.18
N THR A 81 28.17 -2.11 -6.71
CA THR A 81 27.12 -2.69 -7.57
C THR A 81 26.25 -1.58 -8.16
N ALA A 82 26.24 -1.48 -9.49
CA ALA A 82 25.40 -0.55 -10.23
C ALA A 82 24.12 -1.23 -10.73
N ILE A 83 22.96 -0.76 -10.29
CA ILE A 83 21.64 -1.25 -10.71
C ILE A 83 21.00 -0.21 -11.65
N PRO A 84 20.75 -0.53 -12.93
CA PRO A 84 20.04 0.36 -13.83
C PRO A 84 18.55 0.45 -13.45
N ALA A 85 17.96 1.61 -13.67
CA ALA A 85 16.53 1.84 -13.45
C ALA A 85 15.95 2.89 -14.39
N THR A 86 14.63 2.87 -14.51
CA THR A 86 13.84 3.87 -15.22
C THR A 86 12.93 4.60 -14.23
N ILE A 87 13.10 5.92 -14.14
CA ILE A 87 12.23 6.81 -13.36
C ILE A 87 11.11 7.32 -14.26
N GLY A 88 9.87 7.23 -13.78
CA GLY A 88 8.65 7.61 -14.48
C GLY A 88 8.39 9.13 -14.45
N ASN A 89 7.12 9.50 -14.53
CA ASN A 89 6.69 10.90 -14.75
C ASN A 89 5.71 11.45 -13.69
N THR A 90 5.47 10.70 -12.60
CA THR A 90 4.71 11.20 -11.44
C THR A 90 5.35 12.46 -10.87
N SER A 91 4.60 13.26 -10.12
CA SER A 91 5.13 14.47 -9.51
C SER A 91 6.29 14.18 -8.55
N ALA A 92 6.20 13.09 -7.78
CA ALA A 92 7.29 12.61 -6.93
C ALA A 92 8.50 12.12 -7.74
N ALA A 93 8.29 11.38 -8.85
CA ALA A 93 9.38 10.94 -9.73
C ALA A 93 10.16 12.14 -10.30
N LYS A 94 9.46 13.16 -10.78
CA LYS A 94 10.08 14.40 -11.28
C LYS A 94 10.85 15.15 -10.19
N ALA A 95 10.33 15.15 -8.97
CA ALA A 95 10.99 15.77 -7.83
C ALA A 95 12.22 14.98 -7.35
N LEU A 96 12.23 13.65 -7.51
CA LEU A 96 13.43 12.84 -7.30
C LEU A 96 14.49 13.22 -8.34
N LEU A 97 14.12 13.27 -9.63
CA LEU A 97 15.04 13.60 -10.73
C LEU A 97 15.70 14.96 -10.57
N SER A 98 14.97 15.98 -10.09
CA SER A 98 15.51 17.33 -9.90
C SER A 98 16.54 17.43 -8.77
N LYS A 99 16.67 16.39 -7.94
CA LYS A 99 17.64 16.30 -6.85
C LYS A 99 18.89 15.50 -7.22
N LEU A 100 18.95 14.89 -8.40
CA LEU A 100 20.09 14.07 -8.80
C LEU A 100 21.36 14.92 -9.02
N PRO A 101 22.55 14.40 -8.66
CA PRO A 101 22.76 13.15 -7.93
C PRO A 101 22.38 13.29 -6.45
N LEU A 102 21.78 12.25 -5.86
CA LEU A 102 21.42 12.23 -4.44
C LEU A 102 21.81 10.91 -3.77
N HIS A 103 21.89 10.92 -2.44
CA HIS A 103 22.14 9.72 -1.64
C HIS A 103 20.91 9.40 -0.78
N VAL A 104 20.55 8.12 -0.72
CA VAL A 104 19.53 7.60 0.20
C VAL A 104 20.12 6.43 0.98
N ASN A 105 20.06 6.50 2.30
CA ASN A 105 20.46 5.38 3.15
C ASN A 105 19.33 4.36 3.18
N VAL A 106 19.58 3.14 2.69
CA VAL A 106 18.61 2.05 2.69
C VAL A 106 19.18 0.81 3.36
N SER A 107 18.31 -0.04 3.88
CA SER A 107 18.64 -1.38 4.37
C SER A 107 17.86 -2.41 3.57
N ARG A 108 18.48 -3.57 3.34
CA ARG A 108 17.84 -4.73 2.74
C ARG A 108 17.04 -5.50 3.80
N TYR A 109 15.77 -5.79 3.52
CA TYR A 109 14.92 -6.69 4.31
C TYR A 109 14.61 -7.98 3.52
N GLU A 110 13.47 -8.61 3.73
CA GLU A 110 13.11 -9.86 3.04
C GLU A 110 12.62 -9.57 1.61
N PHE A 111 11.67 -8.65 1.46
CA PHE A 111 10.99 -8.39 0.19
C PHE A 111 11.24 -6.99 -0.39
N ASP A 112 12.01 -6.16 0.31
CA ASP A 112 12.35 -4.82 -0.16
C ASP A 112 13.77 -4.36 0.25
N LEU A 113 14.16 -3.22 -0.33
CA LEU A 113 15.19 -2.34 0.21
C LEU A 113 14.51 -1.02 0.53
N CYS A 114 14.58 -0.58 1.78
CA CYS A 114 13.91 0.66 2.18
C CYS A 114 14.75 1.54 3.10
N GLY A 115 14.46 2.83 3.05
CA GLY A 115 15.14 3.85 3.83
C GLY A 115 14.40 5.17 3.78
N THR A 116 14.69 6.05 4.74
CA THR A 116 14.03 7.36 4.79
C THR A 116 14.72 8.35 3.86
N MET A 117 13.93 9.06 3.07
CA MET A 117 14.39 10.16 2.23
C MET A 117 14.12 11.50 2.92
N HIS A 118 15.12 12.37 2.95
CA HIS A 118 14.99 13.72 3.49
C HIS A 118 15.60 14.75 2.52
N PRO A 119 14.88 15.85 2.20
CA PRO A 119 13.50 16.13 2.57
C PRO A 119 12.50 15.21 1.84
N ALA A 120 11.27 15.15 2.35
CA ALA A 120 10.15 14.46 1.70
C ALA A 120 9.97 14.92 0.24
N LEU A 121 9.54 14.02 -0.64
CA LEU A 121 9.18 14.39 -2.02
C LEU A 121 7.75 14.95 -2.05
N PRO A 122 7.50 16.05 -2.78
CA PRO A 122 6.15 16.47 -3.09
C PRO A 122 5.48 15.41 -3.98
N TYR A 123 4.18 15.19 -3.78
CA TYR A 123 3.39 14.26 -4.55
C TYR A 123 1.96 14.79 -4.73
N LYS A 124 1.19 14.21 -5.67
CA LYS A 124 -0.25 14.47 -5.79
C LYS A 124 -1.04 13.32 -5.19
N GLU A 125 -2.13 13.65 -4.50
CA GLU A 125 -3.00 12.66 -3.85
C GLU A 125 -3.56 11.63 -4.83
N ASP A 126 -3.85 12.02 -6.07
CA ASP A 126 -4.36 11.15 -7.14
C ASP A 126 -3.28 10.24 -7.77
N GLU A 127 -2.01 10.38 -7.37
CA GLU A 127 -0.89 9.50 -7.76
C GLU A 127 -0.68 8.35 -6.75
N LYS A 128 -1.34 8.40 -5.59
CA LYS A 128 -1.24 7.33 -4.58
C LYS A 128 -1.96 6.06 -5.01
N ARG A 129 -1.35 4.93 -4.70
CA ARG A 129 -1.81 3.59 -5.06
C ARG A 129 -1.71 2.64 -3.87
N TYR A 130 -2.53 1.60 -3.93
CA TYR A 130 -2.43 0.44 -3.05
C TYR A 130 -1.63 -0.67 -3.73
N GLY A 131 -0.73 -1.28 -2.98
CA GLY A 131 0.21 -2.28 -3.45
C GLY A 131 1.35 -1.74 -4.29
N TRP A 132 2.09 -2.68 -4.85
CA TRP A 132 3.22 -2.46 -5.74
C TRP A 132 3.30 -3.60 -6.74
N LEU A 133 4.11 -3.39 -7.77
CA LEU A 133 4.54 -4.43 -8.67
C LEU A 133 6.00 -4.78 -8.36
N ASN A 134 6.41 -6.05 -8.50
CA ASN A 134 7.78 -6.46 -8.30
C ASN A 134 8.71 -5.67 -9.23
N GLY A 135 9.80 -5.16 -8.68
CA GLY A 135 10.74 -4.24 -9.31
C GLY A 135 10.35 -2.76 -9.25
N ASP A 136 9.20 -2.40 -8.68
CA ASP A 136 8.81 -0.99 -8.50
C ASP A 136 9.77 -0.28 -7.53
N ILE A 137 10.05 0.98 -7.85
CA ILE A 137 10.66 1.95 -6.94
C ILE A 137 9.54 2.88 -6.47
N ASN A 138 9.26 2.91 -5.18
CA ASN A 138 8.16 3.69 -4.62
C ASN A 138 8.63 4.74 -3.61
N PHE A 139 7.84 5.79 -3.48
CA PHE A 139 7.84 6.70 -2.35
C PHE A 139 6.60 6.46 -1.51
N VAL A 140 6.76 6.22 -0.21
CA VAL A 140 5.66 6.11 0.75
C VAL A 140 5.66 7.37 1.61
N PRO A 141 4.69 8.29 1.44
CA PRO A 141 4.64 9.55 2.18
C PRO A 141 4.57 9.36 3.69
N ASP A 142 3.85 8.32 4.16
CA ASP A 142 3.82 7.96 5.56
C ASP A 142 5.19 7.40 6.00
N GLY A 143 6.02 8.28 6.58
CA GLY A 143 7.39 7.98 6.98
C GLY A 143 8.48 8.32 5.95
N ASN A 144 8.11 8.96 4.83
CA ASN A 144 9.04 9.39 3.77
C ASN A 144 9.95 8.26 3.24
N TRP A 145 9.40 7.07 3.09
CA TRP A 145 10.18 5.91 2.67
C TRP A 145 10.47 5.95 1.18
N PHE A 146 11.74 5.76 0.82
CA PHE A 146 12.16 5.30 -0.51
C PHE A 146 12.25 3.78 -0.45
N THR A 147 11.57 3.08 -1.34
CA THR A 147 11.54 1.62 -1.35
C THR A 147 11.82 1.06 -2.75
N ILE A 148 12.51 -0.07 -2.81
CA ILE A 148 12.62 -0.93 -3.99
C ILE A 148 11.99 -2.27 -3.61
N LEU A 149 10.90 -2.62 -4.28
CA LEU A 149 10.02 -3.71 -3.88
C LEU A 149 10.25 -4.89 -4.81
N ILE A 150 10.69 -6.04 -4.30
CA ILE A 150 11.09 -7.20 -5.12
C ILE A 150 10.33 -8.49 -4.80
N GLY A 151 9.46 -8.49 -3.78
CA GLY A 151 8.61 -9.62 -3.43
C GLY A 151 7.22 -9.22 -2.96
N HIS A 152 6.37 -10.21 -2.73
CA HIS A 152 4.99 -10.05 -2.23
C HIS A 152 4.05 -9.18 -3.09
N GLU A 153 4.30 -9.04 -4.39
CA GLU A 153 3.38 -8.34 -5.32
C GLU A 153 1.92 -8.82 -5.17
N GLU A 154 1.68 -10.13 -5.08
CA GLU A 154 0.33 -10.72 -5.01
C GLU A 154 -0.45 -10.34 -3.73
N GLU A 155 0.26 -10.00 -2.65
CA GLU A 155 -0.30 -9.63 -1.35
C GLU A 155 -0.27 -8.11 -1.11
N SER A 156 0.41 -7.39 -1.99
CA SER A 156 0.80 -5.99 -1.79
C SER A 156 -0.40 -5.04 -1.65
N GLU A 157 -1.55 -5.35 -2.26
CA GLU A 157 -2.74 -4.48 -2.25
C GLU A 157 -3.30 -4.20 -0.84
N ALA A 158 -2.88 -4.97 0.17
CA ALA A 158 -3.19 -4.68 1.57
C ALA A 158 -2.51 -3.39 2.08
N TYR A 159 -1.39 -2.99 1.47
CA TYR A 159 -0.59 -1.82 1.84
C TYR A 159 -0.91 -0.64 0.93
N GLY A 160 -1.15 0.53 1.52
CA GLY A 160 -1.68 1.68 0.81
C GLY A 160 -0.72 2.84 0.64
N GLU A 161 -1.25 3.89 0.01
CA GLU A 161 -0.72 5.24 0.05
C GLU A 161 0.69 5.41 -0.56
N GLN A 162 1.06 4.57 -1.53
CA GLN A 162 2.39 4.63 -2.16
C GLN A 162 2.35 5.35 -3.51
N VAL A 163 3.42 6.05 -3.87
CA VAL A 163 3.58 6.71 -5.18
C VAL A 163 4.70 6.03 -5.94
N ASN A 164 4.40 5.52 -7.14
CA ASN A 164 5.44 4.95 -7.99
C ASN A 164 6.39 6.04 -8.50
N LEU A 165 7.68 5.84 -8.26
CA LEU A 165 8.76 6.67 -8.80
C LEU A 165 9.27 6.08 -10.12
N GLY A 166 9.28 4.76 -10.24
CA GLY A 166 9.81 4.09 -11.41
C GLY A 166 9.96 2.58 -11.19
N LYS A 167 10.93 1.99 -11.88
CA LYS A 167 11.29 0.59 -11.72
C LYS A 167 12.77 0.34 -11.93
N VAL A 168 13.25 -0.79 -11.42
CA VAL A 168 14.56 -1.35 -11.77
C VAL A 168 14.54 -1.98 -13.18
N ASP A 169 15.70 -1.97 -13.83
CA ASP A 169 15.91 -2.48 -15.20
C ASP A 169 16.80 -3.73 -15.24
N CYS A 170 17.18 -4.29 -14.09
CA CYS A 170 17.92 -5.55 -13.98
C CYS A 170 17.01 -6.74 -13.68
N ARG A 171 17.59 -7.95 -13.60
CA ARG A 171 16.88 -9.09 -13.02
C ARG A 171 16.70 -8.88 -11.52
N LEU A 172 15.53 -9.26 -10.98
CA LEU A 172 15.21 -9.13 -9.55
C LEU A 172 16.23 -9.90 -8.68
N SER A 173 16.75 -11.03 -9.19
CA SER A 173 17.80 -11.81 -8.53
C SER A 173 19.12 -11.06 -8.34
N GLU A 174 19.40 -9.98 -9.09
CA GLU A 174 20.56 -9.13 -8.83
C GLU A 174 20.35 -8.26 -7.57
N ILE A 175 19.10 -7.89 -7.29
CA ILE A 175 18.74 -7.10 -6.11
C ILE A 175 18.67 -8.02 -4.89
N GLU A 176 18.20 -9.26 -5.04
CA GLU A 176 18.16 -10.26 -3.97
C GLU A 176 19.53 -10.56 -3.36
N LYS A 177 20.60 -10.46 -4.15
CA LYS A 177 22.00 -10.64 -3.72
C LYS A 177 22.53 -9.50 -2.85
N LEU A 178 21.86 -8.34 -2.84
CA LEU A 178 22.25 -7.23 -1.99
C LEU A 178 21.92 -7.58 -0.53
N HIS A 179 22.87 -7.35 0.37
CA HIS A 179 22.70 -7.61 1.80
C HIS A 179 23.26 -6.46 2.63
N GLY A 180 22.62 -6.18 3.78
CA GLY A 180 23.03 -5.13 4.69
C GLY A 180 22.45 -3.77 4.34
N SER A 181 23.21 -2.72 4.61
CA SER A 181 22.79 -1.33 4.43
C SER A 181 23.72 -0.58 3.48
N PHE A 182 23.16 0.35 2.72
CA PHE A 182 23.85 1.09 1.68
C PHE A 182 23.51 2.57 1.77
N SER A 183 24.50 3.44 1.55
CA SER A 183 24.26 4.82 1.13
C SER A 183 24.16 4.83 -0.38
N VAL A 184 22.96 4.60 -0.91
CA VAL A 184 22.70 4.44 -2.34
C VAL A 184 22.87 5.77 -3.04
N ARG A 185 23.85 5.88 -3.94
CA ARG A 185 23.96 7.04 -4.84
C ARG A 185 23.05 6.82 -6.03
N ILE A 186 22.15 7.77 -6.29
CA ILE A 186 21.29 7.76 -7.46
C ILE A 186 21.75 8.91 -8.37
N GLU A 187 22.01 8.61 -9.63
CA GLU A 187 22.46 9.59 -10.63
C GLU A 187 21.87 9.28 -12.01
N LEU A 188 21.89 10.26 -12.91
CA LEU A 188 21.51 10.02 -14.31
C LEU A 188 22.42 8.95 -14.90
N ALA A 189 21.84 8.02 -15.67
CA ALA A 189 22.64 7.02 -16.36
C ALA A 189 23.55 7.72 -17.37
N ASN A 190 24.85 7.41 -17.34
CA ASN A 190 25.78 7.89 -18.35
C ASN A 190 25.37 7.28 -19.71
N GLN A 191 25.16 8.15 -20.70
CA GLN A 191 24.83 7.77 -22.07
C GLN A 191 26.03 7.14 -22.79
#